data_AF-A0A5C6P726-F1
#
_entry.id   AF-A0A5C6P726-F1
#
_cell.length_a   1.000
_cell.length_b   1.000
_cell.length_c   1.000
_cell.angle_alpha   90.00
_cell.angle_beta   90.00
_cell.angle_gamma   90.00
#
_symmetry.space_group_name_H-M   'P 1'
#
loop_
_entity.id
_entity.type
_entity.pdbx_description
1 polymer ?
#
loop_
_entity_poly.entity_id
_entity_poly.type
_entity_poly.pdbx_seq_one_letter_code
_entity_poly.pdbx_strand_id
1 'polypeptide(L)'
;MQGDKGDKGQKGVKGDSGFPGPPGLPGRSGLVGPKGESAVGPPGPVGSPGPPGPPGLGRPGPRGPTGPAGPPGPAPPYGSGPPGPPGPPGSPGHGGLVSTYKSIQALSRDAHRAAEGTLAYVSEKGGELYVKARNGWRKVQLGEMISNGATAAASQSLTRSGEGNKPQRVQSQVQSQVQSQELHDGRRGYQPSYNVLPHTFHATPGLHLVALNSPLRGDMRGIRGADFQCYQQARSMGLTSTYRAFLSSHLQDLATIVRKADRTDMPVVNLRGEVLFSSWMSIFSGNGGTFNPSLPVYSFDGRDVMTDPAWPEKLVWHGSSTVGVRLTANYCEAWRTGDSAVTGQAALLQTGRLLGQHARPCARHHIVLCVENTYVGSTRPGRG
;
A
#
# COMPACT_ATOMS: atom_id res chain seq x y z
N MET A 1 -9.60 102.93 43.45
CA MET A 1 -9.87 101.53 43.88
C MET A 1 -9.58 100.60 42.72
N GLN A 2 -9.21 99.35 43.03
CA GLN A 2 -9.39 98.11 42.25
C GLN A 2 -9.10 98.13 40.73
N GLY A 3 -8.12 97.32 40.31
CA GLY A 3 -7.71 97.21 38.90
C GLY A 3 -8.49 96.18 38.10
N ASP A 4 -8.49 96.36 36.78
CA ASP A 4 -9.10 95.46 35.83
C ASP A 4 -8.23 94.24 35.48
N LYS A 5 -8.91 93.16 35.12
CA LYS A 5 -8.36 91.82 34.96
C LYS A 5 -7.74 91.64 33.58
N GLY A 6 -6.45 91.30 33.54
CA GLY A 6 -5.70 91.13 32.30
C GLY A 6 -6.24 90.06 31.35
N ASP A 7 -6.13 90.33 30.05
CA ASP A 7 -6.63 89.47 28.97
C ASP A 7 -5.92 88.11 28.88
N LYS A 8 -6.68 87.10 28.46
CA LYS A 8 -6.20 85.72 28.32
C LYS A 8 -5.42 85.58 27.00
N GLY A 9 -4.12 85.29 27.09
CA GLY A 9 -3.24 85.15 25.93
C GLY A 9 -3.75 84.15 24.88
N GLN A 10 -3.57 84.51 23.60
CA GLN A 10 -4.02 83.70 22.47
C GLN A 10 -3.25 82.37 22.39
N LYS A 11 -3.95 81.29 22.02
CA LYS A 11 -3.34 79.98 21.81
C LYS A 11 -2.53 80.00 20.50
N GLY A 12 -1.24 79.67 20.57
CA GLY A 12 -0.35 79.65 19.41
C GLY A 12 -0.87 78.78 18.26
N VAL A 13 -0.72 79.29 17.03
CA VAL A 13 -1.04 78.56 15.80
C VAL A 13 -0.19 77.29 15.68
N LYS A 14 -0.83 76.19 15.25
CA LYS A 14 -0.15 74.93 14.95
C LYS A 14 0.67 75.12 13.67
N GLY A 15 1.97 74.85 13.72
CA GLY A 15 2.85 74.98 12.56
C GLY A 15 2.43 74.10 11.39
N ASP A 16 2.65 74.60 10.17
CA ASP A 16 2.27 73.93 8.93
C ASP A 16 3.03 72.63 8.70
N SER A 17 2.35 71.66 8.08
CA SER A 17 2.94 70.39 7.70
C SER A 17 3.91 70.57 6.52
N GLY A 18 5.13 70.05 6.64
CA GLY A 18 6.16 70.17 5.60
C GLY A 18 5.73 69.55 4.26
N PHE A 19 6.15 70.20 3.17
CA PHE A 19 5.82 69.76 1.81
C PHE A 19 6.44 68.39 1.45
N PRO A 20 5.77 67.57 0.61
CA PRO A 20 6.36 66.34 0.08
C PRO A 20 7.64 66.60 -0.71
N GLY A 21 8.60 65.67 -0.62
CA GLY A 21 9.84 65.74 -1.40
C GLY A 21 9.59 65.60 -2.92
N PRO A 22 10.48 66.17 -3.76
CA PRO A 22 10.32 66.12 -5.21
C PRO A 22 10.45 64.69 -5.77
N PRO A 23 9.78 64.38 -6.90
CA PRO A 23 9.91 63.07 -7.56
C PRO A 23 11.34 62.75 -8.00
N GLY A 24 11.69 61.46 -7.99
CA GLY A 24 12.98 60.98 -8.48
C GLY A 24 13.17 61.19 -9.98
N LEU A 25 14.42 61.42 -10.41
CA LEU A 25 14.76 61.66 -11.81
C LEU A 25 14.50 60.40 -12.68
N PRO A 26 13.99 60.57 -13.92
CA PRO A 26 13.79 59.45 -14.85
C PRO A 26 15.08 58.70 -15.18
N GLY A 27 14.98 57.37 -15.33
CA GLY A 27 16.10 56.52 -15.75
C GLY A 27 16.56 56.82 -17.18
N ARG A 28 17.87 56.69 -17.44
CA ARG A 28 18.45 56.91 -18.77
C ARG A 28 18.00 55.83 -19.77
N SER A 29 17.59 56.27 -20.96
CA SER A 29 17.19 55.40 -22.07
C SER A 29 18.33 54.48 -22.54
N GLY A 30 18.00 53.23 -22.89
CA GLY A 30 18.94 52.30 -23.52
C GLY A 30 19.26 52.67 -24.97
N LEU A 31 20.43 52.24 -25.45
CA LEU A 31 20.85 52.45 -26.84
C LEU A 31 20.01 51.61 -27.81
N VAL A 32 19.65 52.20 -28.96
CA VAL A 32 18.80 51.57 -29.98
C VAL A 32 19.59 50.53 -30.78
N GLY A 33 19.05 49.30 -30.87
CA GLY A 33 19.59 48.24 -31.72
C GLY A 33 19.18 48.36 -33.20
N PRO A 34 19.95 47.78 -34.14
CA PRO A 34 19.67 47.87 -35.57
C PRO A 34 18.40 47.10 -35.99
N LYS A 35 17.74 47.60 -37.03
CA LYS A 35 16.42 47.16 -37.50
C LYS A 35 16.47 45.84 -38.28
N GLY A 36 15.70 44.84 -37.84
CA GLY A 36 15.39 43.62 -38.60
C GLY A 36 14.05 43.72 -39.35
N GLU A 37 13.90 42.94 -40.42
CA GLU A 37 12.76 43.01 -41.35
C GLU A 37 11.50 42.26 -40.89
N SER A 38 10.38 42.59 -41.54
CA SER A 38 9.01 42.38 -41.03
C SER A 38 8.46 40.97 -41.23
N ALA A 39 7.99 40.35 -40.14
CA ALA A 39 6.88 39.39 -40.14
C ALA A 39 6.24 39.31 -38.73
N VAL A 40 5.57 40.38 -38.29
CA VAL A 40 4.80 40.37 -37.03
C VAL A 40 3.39 39.84 -37.31
N GLY A 41 3.07 38.69 -36.73
CA GLY A 41 1.71 38.11 -36.79
C GLY A 41 0.67 38.96 -36.04
N PRO A 42 -0.62 38.57 -36.09
CA PRO A 42 -1.67 39.31 -35.40
C PRO A 42 -1.35 39.45 -33.89
N PRO A 43 -1.71 40.57 -33.26
CA PRO A 43 -1.51 40.77 -31.81
C PRO A 43 -2.05 39.57 -31.02
N GLY A 44 -1.26 39.09 -30.06
CA GLY A 44 -1.70 38.03 -29.16
C GLY A 44 -3.01 38.40 -28.47
N PRO A 45 -3.92 37.44 -28.22
CA PRO A 45 -5.19 37.72 -27.57
C PRO A 45 -4.95 38.40 -26.21
N VAL A 46 -5.84 39.35 -25.87
CA VAL A 46 -5.83 40.03 -24.57
C VAL A 46 -5.75 38.97 -23.46
N GLY A 47 -4.75 39.11 -22.59
CA GLY A 47 -4.56 38.20 -21.46
C GLY A 47 -5.84 38.09 -20.65
N SER A 48 -6.25 36.86 -20.34
CA SER A 48 -7.45 36.59 -19.55
C SER A 48 -7.44 37.43 -18.26
N PRO A 49 -8.57 38.01 -17.83
CA PRO A 49 -8.65 38.72 -16.56
C PRO A 49 -8.01 37.91 -15.43
N GLY A 50 -7.24 38.60 -14.58
CA GLY A 50 -6.61 37.94 -13.43
C GLY A 50 -7.66 37.18 -12.61
N PRO A 51 -7.33 35.99 -12.08
CA PRO A 51 -8.29 35.23 -11.29
C PRO A 51 -8.80 36.09 -10.12
N PRO A 52 -10.08 35.97 -9.74
CA PRO A 52 -10.61 36.67 -8.57
C PRO A 52 -9.70 36.50 -7.36
N GLY A 53 -9.47 37.59 -6.62
CA GLY A 53 -8.67 37.53 -5.40
C GLY A 53 -9.22 36.45 -4.45
N PRO A 54 -8.35 35.72 -3.73
CA PRO A 54 -8.79 34.64 -2.86
C PRO A 54 -9.84 35.16 -1.87
N PRO A 55 -10.93 34.41 -1.61
CA PRO A 55 -11.96 34.83 -0.67
C PRO A 55 -11.34 35.23 0.67
N GLY A 56 -11.72 36.40 1.19
CA GLY A 56 -11.24 36.88 2.47
C GLY A 56 -11.49 35.84 3.55
N LEU A 57 -10.41 35.32 4.14
CA LEU A 57 -10.44 34.30 5.20
C LEU A 57 -10.92 34.91 6.52
N GLY A 58 -12.18 35.31 6.55
CA GLY A 58 -12.93 35.51 7.77
C GLY A 58 -13.01 34.18 8.51
N ARG A 59 -12.12 33.99 9.49
CA ARG A 59 -12.21 32.84 10.40
C ARG A 59 -13.60 32.85 11.02
N PRO A 60 -14.37 31.74 10.97
CA PRO A 60 -15.55 31.61 11.79
C PRO A 60 -15.18 31.93 13.24
N GLY A 61 -15.97 32.78 13.90
CA GLY A 61 -15.74 33.10 15.30
C GLY A 61 -15.67 31.82 16.13
N PRO A 62 -14.84 31.78 17.19
CA PRO A 62 -14.79 30.60 18.06
C PRO A 62 -16.21 30.28 18.53
N ARG A 63 -16.60 29.00 18.45
CA ARG A 63 -17.89 28.53 18.96
C ARG A 63 -18.03 29.02 20.40
N GLY A 64 -19.13 29.72 20.69
CA GLY A 64 -19.41 30.22 22.04
C GLY A 64 -19.27 29.09 23.07
N PRO A 65 -18.79 29.41 24.30
CA PRO A 65 -18.60 28.39 25.33
C PRO A 65 -19.90 27.62 25.54
N THR A 66 -19.77 26.31 25.74
CA THR A 66 -20.91 25.47 26.13
C THR A 66 -21.60 26.09 27.34
N GLY A 67 -22.92 26.24 27.27
CA GLY A 67 -23.69 26.80 28.38
C GLY A 67 -23.41 26.04 29.69
N PRO A 68 -23.45 26.72 30.85
CA PRO A 68 -23.23 26.06 32.13
C PRO A 68 -24.18 24.87 32.29
N ALA A 69 -23.70 23.80 32.94
CA ALA A 69 -24.53 22.65 33.24
C ALA A 69 -25.78 23.10 34.01
N GLY A 70 -26.93 22.53 33.67
CA GLY A 70 -28.17 22.80 34.40
C GLY A 70 -28.01 22.48 35.89
N PRO A 71 -28.70 23.20 36.78
CA PRO A 71 -28.63 22.93 38.22
C PRO A 71 -29.01 21.47 38.49
N PRO A 72 -28.36 20.79 39.46
CA PRO A 72 -28.74 19.44 39.85
C PRO A 72 -30.23 19.34 40.17
N GLY A 73 -30.88 18.28 39.69
CA GLY A 73 -32.28 18.01 40.02
C GLY A 73 -32.47 17.88 41.53
N PRO A 74 -33.65 18.25 42.07
CA PRO A 74 -33.92 18.16 43.50
C PRO A 74 -33.71 16.73 44.01
N ALA A 75 -33.01 16.60 45.13
CA ALA A 75 -32.70 15.30 45.72
C ALA A 75 -33.99 14.56 46.12
N PRO A 76 -34.14 13.26 45.81
CA PRO A 76 -35.26 12.47 46.32
C PRO A 76 -35.12 12.32 47.84
N PRO A 77 -36.24 12.31 48.59
CA PRO A 77 -36.20 11.91 49.98
C PRO A 77 -35.88 10.41 50.07
N TYR A 78 -35.16 10.04 51.13
CA TYR A 78 -34.77 8.67 51.51
C TYR A 78 -33.59 8.04 50.73
N GLY A 79 -32.48 7.85 51.45
CA GLY A 79 -31.59 6.71 51.35
C GLY A 79 -30.89 6.46 50.00
N SER A 80 -29.61 6.81 49.93
CA SER A 80 -28.72 6.35 48.85
C SER A 80 -28.66 4.82 48.81
N GLY A 81 -29.30 4.21 47.80
CA GLY A 81 -29.02 2.83 47.42
C GLY A 81 -27.54 2.68 47.00
N PRO A 82 -26.95 1.49 47.14
CA PRO A 82 -25.58 1.26 46.69
C PRO A 82 -25.46 1.55 45.19
N PRO A 83 -24.28 1.99 44.70
CA PRO A 83 -24.05 2.19 43.27
C PRO A 83 -24.45 0.94 42.46
N GLY A 84 -25.15 1.16 41.35
CA GLY A 84 -25.50 0.07 40.44
C GLY A 84 -24.25 -0.69 40.01
N PRO A 85 -24.32 -2.03 39.83
CA PRO A 85 -23.16 -2.81 39.43
C PRO A 85 -22.56 -2.27 38.14
N PRO A 86 -21.23 -2.34 37.95
CA PRO A 86 -20.59 -1.92 36.71
C PRO A 86 -21.28 -2.53 35.50
N GLY A 87 -21.49 -1.73 34.45
CA GLY A 87 -22.07 -2.22 33.20
C GLY A 87 -21.27 -3.42 32.68
N PRO A 88 -21.93 -4.42 32.06
CA PRO A 88 -21.25 -5.61 31.58
C PRO A 88 -20.11 -5.22 30.63
N PRO A 89 -18.97 -5.92 30.65
CA PRO A 89 -17.84 -5.62 29.78
C PRO A 89 -18.28 -5.47 28.32
N GLY A 90 -17.80 -4.42 27.66
CA GLY A 90 -18.05 -4.22 26.25
C GLY A 90 -17.68 -5.49 25.46
N SER A 91 -18.59 -5.95 24.60
CA SER A 91 -18.40 -7.17 23.82
C SER A 91 -17.03 -7.16 23.12
N PRO A 92 -16.26 -8.27 23.14
CA PRO A 92 -14.92 -8.31 22.57
C PRO A 92 -14.87 -7.69 21.18
N GLY A 93 -13.94 -6.76 20.96
CA GLY A 93 -13.71 -6.20 19.64
C GLY A 93 -13.41 -7.34 18.67
N HIS A 94 -14.24 -7.48 17.64
CA HIS A 94 -14.15 -8.61 16.70
C HIS A 94 -12.92 -8.45 15.80
N GLY A 95 -11.75 -8.85 16.31
CA GLY A 95 -10.46 -8.85 15.62
C GLY A 95 -10.31 -9.97 14.57
N GLY A 96 -11.41 -10.35 13.93
CA GLY A 96 -11.47 -11.37 12.88
C GLY A 96 -12.48 -10.97 11.82
N LEU A 97 -12.08 -11.06 10.55
CA LEU A 97 -12.94 -10.76 9.39
C LEU A 97 -14.09 -11.77 9.22
N VAL A 98 -14.05 -12.87 9.96
CA VAL A 98 -15.02 -13.98 9.94
C VAL A 98 -15.31 -14.41 11.39
N SER A 99 -16.58 -14.48 11.78
CA SER A 99 -17.01 -14.99 13.09
C SER A 99 -17.16 -16.53 13.06
N THR A 100 -16.70 -17.25 14.08
CA THR A 100 -16.81 -18.72 14.12
C THR A 100 -17.88 -19.18 15.12
N TYR A 101 -18.80 -20.04 14.66
CA TYR A 101 -19.90 -20.60 15.45
C TYR A 101 -19.80 -22.13 15.50
N LYS A 102 -20.19 -22.72 16.64
CA LYS A 102 -20.15 -24.19 16.81
C LYS A 102 -21.21 -24.96 16.04
N SER A 103 -22.37 -24.34 15.76
CA SER A 103 -23.50 -24.94 15.05
C SER A 103 -24.32 -23.88 14.30
N ILE A 104 -25.12 -24.32 13.33
CA ILE A 104 -26.02 -23.43 12.59
C ILE A 104 -27.09 -22.78 13.49
N GLN A 105 -27.47 -23.44 14.59
CA GLN A 105 -28.38 -22.88 15.58
C GLN A 105 -27.75 -21.72 16.38
N ALA A 106 -26.44 -21.76 16.60
CA ALA A 106 -25.71 -20.63 17.18
C ALA A 106 -25.63 -19.45 16.20
N LEU A 107 -25.34 -19.72 14.92
CA LEU A 107 -25.34 -18.73 13.85
C LEU A 107 -26.71 -18.04 13.67
N SER A 108 -27.79 -18.82 13.67
CA SER A 108 -29.15 -18.29 13.49
C SER A 108 -29.62 -17.42 14.66
N ARG A 109 -29.23 -17.72 15.91
CA ARG A 109 -29.55 -16.89 17.08
C ARG A 109 -28.84 -15.53 17.07
N ASP A 110 -27.71 -15.43 16.38
CA ASP A 110 -26.92 -14.21 16.26
C ASP A 110 -27.23 -13.43 14.96
N ALA A 111 -28.10 -13.97 14.09
CA ALA A 111 -28.47 -13.40 12.79
C ALA A 111 -29.04 -11.97 12.87
N HIS A 112 -29.65 -11.62 14.00
CA HIS A 112 -30.25 -10.30 14.25
C HIS A 112 -29.19 -9.24 14.61
N ARG A 113 -28.02 -9.66 15.08
CA ARG A 113 -26.92 -8.80 15.56
C ARG A 113 -25.83 -8.63 14.49
N ALA A 114 -25.67 -9.59 13.59
CA ALA A 114 -24.72 -9.53 12.49
C ALA A 114 -25.14 -8.52 11.40
N ALA A 115 -24.21 -7.62 11.04
CA ALA A 115 -24.37 -6.67 9.95
C ALA A 115 -24.38 -7.36 8.57
N GLU A 116 -25.02 -6.76 7.58
CA GLU A 116 -24.93 -7.24 6.18
C GLU A 116 -23.48 -7.25 5.69
N GLY A 117 -23.10 -8.32 4.99
CA GLY A 117 -21.73 -8.57 4.54
C GLY A 117 -20.83 -9.27 5.56
N THR A 118 -21.23 -9.46 6.83
CA THR A 118 -20.48 -10.27 7.78
C THR A 118 -20.31 -11.71 7.27
N LEU A 119 -19.08 -12.21 7.32
CA LEU A 119 -18.78 -13.63 7.06
C LEU A 119 -18.80 -14.42 8.37
N ALA A 120 -19.29 -15.65 8.31
CA ALA A 120 -19.35 -16.55 9.44
C ALA A 120 -19.01 -17.99 9.05
N TYR A 121 -18.19 -18.67 9.86
CA TYR A 121 -17.82 -20.07 9.68
C TYR A 121 -18.51 -20.94 10.74
N VAL A 122 -19.18 -22.01 10.33
CA VAL A 122 -19.80 -23.00 11.22
C VAL A 122 -18.90 -24.23 11.23
N SER A 123 -18.37 -24.59 12.40
CA SER A 123 -17.39 -25.69 12.54
C SER A 123 -18.00 -27.09 12.51
N GLU A 124 -19.32 -27.21 12.65
CA GLU A 124 -20.04 -28.49 12.58
C GLU A 124 -19.95 -29.09 11.16
N LYS A 125 -20.13 -30.42 11.05
CA LYS A 125 -20.31 -31.14 9.78
C LYS A 125 -19.23 -30.90 8.70
N GLY A 126 -17.97 -30.72 9.13
CA GLY A 126 -16.82 -30.59 8.23
C GLY A 126 -16.48 -29.17 7.80
N GLY A 127 -17.19 -28.15 8.31
CA GLY A 127 -16.88 -26.75 8.07
C GLY A 127 -17.69 -26.12 6.95
N GLU A 128 -18.58 -25.20 7.31
CA GLU A 128 -19.45 -24.49 6.36
C GLU A 128 -19.27 -22.98 6.48
N LEU A 129 -19.10 -22.28 5.35
CA LEU A 129 -19.00 -20.81 5.33
C LEU A 129 -20.35 -20.18 4.99
N TYR A 130 -20.66 -19.05 5.62
CA TYR A 130 -21.88 -18.28 5.45
C TYR A 130 -21.57 -16.78 5.31
N VAL A 131 -22.45 -16.06 4.62
CA VAL A 131 -22.44 -14.59 4.52
C VAL A 131 -23.80 -14.03 4.93
N LYS A 132 -23.82 -12.95 5.71
CA LYS A 132 -25.04 -12.27 6.15
C LYS A 132 -25.59 -11.43 5.00
N ALA A 133 -26.75 -11.83 4.47
CA ALA A 133 -27.55 -11.08 3.52
C ALA A 133 -28.74 -10.38 4.19
N ARG A 134 -29.46 -9.56 3.42
CA ARG A 134 -30.68 -8.84 3.83
C ARG A 134 -31.74 -9.76 4.44
N ASN A 135 -31.94 -10.93 3.82
CA ASN A 135 -32.96 -11.91 4.19
C ASN A 135 -32.45 -13.05 5.10
N GLY A 136 -31.23 -12.95 5.66
CA GLY A 136 -30.67 -13.95 6.57
C GLY A 136 -29.27 -14.41 6.16
N TRP A 137 -28.83 -15.57 6.65
CA TRP A 137 -27.54 -16.15 6.30
C TRP A 137 -27.63 -16.94 5.00
N ARG A 138 -26.70 -16.70 4.07
CA ARG A 138 -26.54 -17.49 2.84
C ARG A 138 -25.29 -18.36 2.95
N LYS A 139 -25.43 -19.67 2.76
CA LYS A 139 -24.31 -20.61 2.70
C LYS A 139 -23.46 -20.32 1.44
N VAL A 140 -22.15 -20.32 1.62
CA VAL A 140 -21.14 -20.25 0.55
C VAL A 140 -20.65 -21.66 0.29
N GLN A 141 -20.71 -22.12 -0.96
CA GLN A 141 -20.22 -23.44 -1.32
C GLN A 141 -18.69 -23.44 -1.28
N LEU A 142 -18.12 -24.35 -0.48
CA LEU A 142 -16.68 -24.59 -0.44
C LEU A 142 -16.34 -25.73 -1.41
N GLY A 143 -15.13 -25.67 -1.97
CA GLY A 143 -14.57 -26.73 -2.82
C GLY A 143 -14.04 -27.91 -2.01
N GLU A 144 -13.36 -28.84 -2.68
CA GLU A 144 -12.83 -30.05 -2.06
C GLU A 144 -11.72 -29.78 -1.03
N MET A 145 -11.65 -30.64 -0.02
CA MET A 145 -10.69 -30.54 1.08
C MET A 145 -9.34 -31.12 0.66
N ILE A 146 -8.29 -30.29 0.64
CA ILE A 146 -6.95 -30.66 0.16
C ILE A 146 -6.23 -31.53 1.21
N SER A 147 -5.62 -32.65 0.80
CA SER A 147 -4.86 -33.59 1.64
C SER A 147 -3.55 -34.05 0.97
N ASN A 148 -2.55 -34.50 1.74
CA ASN A 148 -1.13 -34.60 1.31
C ASN A 148 -0.53 -36.04 1.41
N GLY A 149 0.27 -36.50 0.43
CA GLY A 149 1.00 -37.80 0.43
C GLY A 149 1.96 -38.03 -0.79
N ALA A 150 2.81 -39.09 -0.78
CA ALA A 150 4.01 -39.29 -1.65
C ALA A 150 4.35 -40.80 -1.95
N THR A 151 5.33 -41.29 -2.77
CA THR A 151 6.46 -40.74 -3.59
C THR A 151 6.96 -41.76 -4.67
N ALA A 152 7.71 -41.32 -5.72
CA ALA A 152 8.78 -42.03 -6.51
C ALA A 152 8.44 -43.31 -7.37
N ALA A 153 9.20 -43.72 -8.41
CA ALA A 153 10.15 -43.12 -9.37
C ALA A 153 10.55 -44.16 -10.47
N ALA A 154 11.30 -43.71 -11.50
CA ALA A 154 12.29 -44.45 -12.34
C ALA A 154 12.03 -44.55 -13.86
N SER A 155 13.04 -44.10 -14.62
CA SER A 155 13.17 -44.19 -16.08
C SER A 155 13.77 -45.53 -16.51
N GLN A 156 13.31 -46.10 -17.64
CA GLN A 156 14.13 -46.95 -18.51
C GLN A 156 13.78 -46.70 -19.98
N SER A 157 14.79 -46.41 -20.80
CA SER A 157 14.69 -46.38 -22.26
C SER A 157 15.74 -47.32 -22.84
N LEU A 158 15.29 -48.32 -23.61
CA LEU A 158 16.13 -49.30 -24.29
C LEU A 158 15.85 -49.26 -25.79
N THR A 159 16.85 -48.82 -26.55
CA THR A 159 17.31 -49.29 -27.89
C THR A 159 16.37 -50.24 -28.66
N ARG A 160 16.07 -50.11 -29.98
CA ARG A 160 17.02 -50.07 -31.13
C ARG A 160 16.22 -50.19 -32.47
N SER A 161 16.72 -49.64 -33.60
CA SER A 161 16.48 -50.04 -35.03
C SER A 161 15.04 -50.12 -35.59
N GLY A 162 14.73 -49.74 -36.84
CA GLY A 162 15.53 -49.18 -37.95
C GLY A 162 14.67 -49.01 -39.24
N GLU A 163 15.27 -48.49 -40.33
CA GLU A 163 14.69 -48.30 -41.69
C GLU A 163 13.49 -47.31 -41.79
N GLY A 164 13.25 -46.52 -42.84
CA GLY A 164 13.79 -46.43 -44.19
C GLY A 164 12.75 -45.78 -45.13
N ASN A 165 13.12 -44.66 -45.77
CA ASN A 165 12.48 -44.04 -46.97
C ASN A 165 11.12 -43.28 -46.93
N LYS A 166 11.28 -41.96 -47.13
CA LYS A 166 10.58 -41.07 -48.08
C LYS A 166 9.14 -40.57 -47.82
N PRO A 167 8.79 -39.36 -48.32
CA PRO A 167 7.60 -38.63 -47.89
C PRO A 167 6.45 -38.67 -48.91
N GLN A 168 5.21 -38.69 -48.45
CA GLN A 168 4.08 -38.27 -49.29
C GLN A 168 2.97 -37.58 -48.49
N ARG A 169 2.50 -36.47 -49.07
CA ARG A 169 1.49 -35.53 -48.57
C ARG A 169 0.10 -35.98 -49.03
N VAL A 170 -0.83 -36.24 -48.10
CA VAL A 170 -2.29 -36.27 -48.38
C VAL A 170 -3.04 -35.66 -47.18
N GLN A 171 -4.13 -34.94 -47.47
CA GLN A 171 -5.04 -34.32 -46.49
C GLN A 171 -6.23 -35.23 -46.20
N SER A 172 -6.63 -35.34 -44.93
CA SER A 172 -8.03 -35.46 -44.44
C SER A 172 -7.95 -35.51 -42.90
N GLN A 173 -8.65 -34.67 -42.11
CA GLN A 173 -10.10 -34.58 -41.87
C GLN A 173 -10.76 -35.87 -41.38
N VAL A 174 -11.78 -35.69 -40.52
CA VAL A 174 -12.55 -36.67 -39.73
C VAL A 174 -11.82 -37.04 -38.41
N GLN A 175 -12.18 -36.55 -37.22
CA GLN A 175 -13.46 -36.51 -36.48
C GLN A 175 -13.85 -37.87 -35.87
N SER A 176 -14.58 -37.81 -34.75
CA SER A 176 -15.23 -38.91 -33.99
C SER A 176 -14.41 -39.67 -32.93
N GLN A 177 -14.95 -39.60 -31.71
CA GLN A 177 -15.19 -40.69 -30.76
C GLN A 177 -14.01 -41.57 -30.31
N VAL A 178 -13.68 -41.47 -29.02
CA VAL A 178 -13.15 -42.60 -28.23
C VAL A 178 -14.20 -42.98 -27.19
N GLN A 179 -14.45 -44.27 -27.10
CA GLN A 179 -15.55 -44.92 -26.41
C GLN A 179 -15.14 -45.32 -24.98
N SER A 180 -16.09 -45.34 -24.04
CA SER A 180 -15.85 -45.73 -22.65
C SER A 180 -15.51 -47.22 -22.53
N GLN A 181 -14.51 -47.56 -21.72
CA GLN A 181 -14.38 -48.88 -21.10
C GLN A 181 -13.65 -48.74 -19.75
N GLU A 182 -14.41 -48.93 -18.67
CA GLU A 182 -13.85 -49.19 -17.34
C GLU A 182 -13.35 -50.65 -17.29
N LEU A 183 -12.32 -50.94 -16.48
CA LEU A 183 -12.43 -51.84 -15.31
C LEU A 183 -11.06 -52.28 -14.73
N HIS A 184 -11.04 -52.39 -13.40
CA HIS A 184 -10.10 -53.14 -12.54
C HIS A 184 -8.65 -52.64 -12.29
N ASP A 185 -8.52 -51.99 -11.12
CA ASP A 185 -7.73 -52.46 -9.97
C ASP A 185 -6.24 -52.06 -9.83
N GLY A 186 -5.82 -51.89 -8.56
CA GLY A 186 -4.43 -52.16 -8.13
C GLY A 186 -3.40 -51.03 -8.15
N ARG A 187 -3.45 -50.13 -7.16
CA ARG A 187 -2.28 -49.47 -6.51
C ARG A 187 -1.06 -49.05 -7.39
N ARG A 188 -0.90 -47.74 -7.61
CA ARG A 188 0.31 -46.97 -7.21
C ARG A 188 0.08 -45.46 -7.40
N GLY A 189 0.58 -44.65 -6.45
CA GLY A 189 0.29 -43.22 -6.41
C GLY A 189 1.10 -42.40 -7.41
N TYR A 190 0.43 -41.47 -8.11
CA TYR A 190 1.07 -40.41 -8.87
C TYR A 190 1.15 -39.15 -8.00
N GLN A 191 2.36 -38.76 -7.58
CA GLN A 191 2.57 -37.56 -6.78
C GLN A 191 3.14 -36.42 -7.66
N PRO A 192 2.53 -35.23 -7.68
CA PRO A 192 3.17 -34.03 -8.22
C PRO A 192 4.29 -33.56 -7.29
N SER A 193 5.51 -33.43 -7.82
CA SER A 193 6.66 -32.92 -7.07
C SER A 193 6.57 -31.41 -6.87
N TYR A 194 6.29 -30.96 -5.65
CA TYR A 194 6.45 -29.56 -5.26
C TYR A 194 7.94 -29.21 -5.10
N ASN A 195 8.56 -28.70 -6.16
CA ASN A 195 9.89 -28.08 -6.11
C ASN A 195 9.77 -26.57 -6.34
N VAL A 196 9.27 -25.84 -5.33
CA VAL A 196 9.37 -24.37 -5.30
C VAL A 196 10.71 -24.01 -4.70
N LEU A 197 11.71 -23.92 -5.58
CA LEU A 197 13.13 -23.63 -5.29
C LEU A 197 13.82 -24.70 -4.42
N PRO A 198 15.14 -24.95 -4.59
CA PRO A 198 15.86 -25.77 -3.64
C PRO A 198 15.84 -25.06 -2.29
N HIS A 199 15.28 -25.70 -1.26
CA HIS A 199 15.50 -25.27 0.12
C HIS A 199 17.00 -25.32 0.40
N THR A 200 17.66 -24.17 0.33
CA THR A 200 18.99 -23.99 0.89
C THR A 200 18.89 -24.40 2.36
N PHE A 201 19.68 -25.38 2.79
CA PHE A 201 19.66 -25.93 4.16
C PHE A 201 20.04 -24.90 5.26
N HIS A 202 20.21 -23.63 4.87
CA HIS A 202 20.58 -22.48 5.69
C HIS A 202 19.70 -21.24 5.42
N ALA A 203 18.54 -21.38 4.77
CA ALA A 203 17.60 -20.26 4.58
C ALA A 203 17.19 -19.67 5.94
N THR A 204 17.44 -18.38 6.16
CA THR A 204 17.09 -17.72 7.42
C THR A 204 15.57 -17.45 7.44
N PRO A 205 14.82 -17.91 8.46
CA PRO A 205 13.41 -17.56 8.58
C PRO A 205 13.26 -16.05 8.79
N GLY A 206 12.45 -15.40 7.97
CA GLY A 206 12.33 -13.95 7.95
C GLY A 206 11.13 -13.49 7.14
N LEU A 207 10.92 -12.17 7.12
CA LEU A 207 9.95 -11.52 6.26
C LEU A 207 10.55 -11.38 4.87
N HIS A 208 9.98 -12.05 3.88
CA HIS A 208 10.50 -12.03 2.52
C HIS A 208 10.23 -10.67 1.84
N LEU A 209 11.27 -10.08 1.26
CA LEU A 209 11.22 -8.90 0.41
C LEU A 209 11.62 -9.30 -1.02
N VAL A 210 10.65 -9.25 -1.94
CA VAL A 210 10.71 -9.85 -3.28
C VAL A 210 10.20 -8.84 -4.31
N ALA A 211 10.80 -8.75 -5.49
CA ALA A 211 10.34 -7.85 -6.54
C ALA A 211 9.17 -8.43 -7.36
N LEU A 212 8.33 -7.56 -7.90
CA LEU A 212 7.46 -7.92 -9.03
C LEU A 212 8.32 -8.23 -10.27
N ASN A 213 7.87 -9.18 -11.09
CA ASN A 213 8.54 -9.72 -12.29
C ASN A 213 8.71 -8.72 -13.46
N SER A 214 8.27 -7.48 -13.31
CA SER A 214 8.48 -6.39 -14.27
C SER A 214 8.50 -5.03 -13.58
N PRO A 215 9.23 -4.03 -14.10
CA PRO A 215 9.19 -2.67 -13.57
C PRO A 215 7.86 -1.99 -13.92
N LEU A 216 7.34 -1.18 -12.98
CA LEU A 216 6.06 -0.48 -13.11
C LEU A 216 6.23 1.04 -13.11
N ARG A 217 5.30 1.71 -13.79
CA ARG A 217 5.05 3.15 -13.69
C ARG A 217 4.30 3.50 -12.40
N GLY A 218 4.07 4.79 -12.17
CA GLY A 218 3.28 5.28 -11.05
C GLY A 218 1.78 4.93 -11.11
N ASP A 219 1.20 4.60 -12.26
CA ASP A 219 -0.23 4.31 -12.46
C ASP A 219 -0.66 2.88 -12.10
N MET A 220 -0.20 2.39 -10.95
CA MET A 220 -0.44 1.01 -10.46
C MET A 220 -1.89 0.70 -10.06
N ARG A 221 -2.88 1.46 -10.57
CA ARG A 221 -4.31 1.45 -10.16
C ARG A 221 -4.50 1.70 -8.65
N GLY A 222 -3.62 2.53 -8.09
CA GLY A 222 -3.48 2.81 -6.66
C GLY A 222 -2.84 1.66 -5.89
N ILE A 223 -2.61 1.85 -4.59
CA ILE A 223 -2.00 0.83 -3.71
C ILE A 223 -2.67 -0.55 -3.81
N ARG A 224 -3.99 -0.61 -4.06
CA ARG A 224 -4.74 -1.87 -4.21
C ARG A 224 -4.33 -2.66 -5.45
N GLY A 225 -3.98 -2.00 -6.56
CA GLY A 225 -3.50 -2.68 -7.75
C GLY A 225 -2.07 -3.19 -7.60
N ALA A 226 -1.21 -2.44 -6.90
CA ALA A 226 0.12 -2.90 -6.51
C ALA A 226 0.06 -4.10 -5.54
N ASP A 227 -0.74 -4.02 -4.47
CA ASP A 227 -1.01 -5.14 -3.54
C ASP A 227 -1.55 -6.38 -4.28
N PHE A 228 -2.46 -6.19 -5.25
CA PHE A 228 -3.00 -7.28 -6.06
C PHE A 228 -1.94 -7.95 -6.94
N GLN A 229 -1.02 -7.20 -7.55
CA GLN A 229 0.09 -7.78 -8.32
C GLN A 229 1.04 -8.59 -7.42
N CYS A 230 1.37 -8.07 -6.23
CA CYS A 230 2.17 -8.80 -5.25
C CYS A 230 1.51 -10.13 -4.85
N TYR A 231 0.20 -10.10 -4.56
CA TYR A 231 -0.57 -11.30 -4.26
C TYR A 231 -0.58 -12.29 -5.44
N GLN A 232 -0.91 -11.83 -6.65
CA GLN A 232 -1.03 -12.70 -7.83
C GLN A 232 0.29 -13.40 -8.16
N GLN A 233 1.41 -12.67 -8.18
CA GLN A 233 2.72 -13.24 -8.53
C GLN A 233 3.25 -14.17 -7.44
N ALA A 234 3.07 -13.84 -6.16
CA ALA A 234 3.39 -14.75 -5.06
C ALA A 234 2.63 -16.09 -5.20
N ARG A 235 1.32 -16.04 -5.51
CA ARG A 235 0.48 -17.24 -5.66
C ARG A 235 0.84 -18.06 -6.90
N SER A 236 1.22 -17.43 -8.01
CA SER A 236 1.70 -18.18 -9.19
C SER A 236 2.99 -18.95 -8.93
N MET A 237 3.79 -18.52 -7.96
CA MET A 237 5.00 -19.23 -7.49
C MET A 237 4.73 -20.18 -6.31
N GLY A 238 3.47 -20.45 -5.97
CA GLY A 238 3.10 -21.34 -4.87
C GLY A 238 3.33 -20.77 -3.46
N LEU A 239 3.70 -19.51 -3.32
CA LEU A 239 3.95 -18.90 -2.01
C LEU A 239 2.63 -18.68 -1.25
N THR A 240 2.57 -19.22 -0.04
CA THR A 240 1.34 -19.26 0.78
C THR A 240 1.16 -18.04 1.68
N SER A 241 2.21 -17.25 1.91
CA SER A 241 2.20 -16.02 2.70
C SER A 241 1.39 -14.88 2.07
N THR A 242 1.16 -13.82 2.86
CA THR A 242 0.45 -12.61 2.39
C THR A 242 1.46 -11.52 2.05
N TYR A 243 1.67 -11.29 0.76
CA TYR A 243 2.52 -10.21 0.25
C TYR A 243 1.73 -8.92 0.03
N ARG A 244 2.36 -7.79 0.35
CA ARG A 244 1.86 -6.43 0.10
C ARG A 244 2.94 -5.57 -0.55
N ALA A 245 2.54 -4.57 -1.33
CA ALA A 245 3.48 -3.69 -1.99
C ALA A 245 4.28 -2.85 -0.97
N PHE A 246 5.59 -2.75 -1.16
CA PHE A 246 6.52 -1.95 -0.36
C PHE A 246 6.39 -0.45 -0.73
N LEU A 247 5.19 0.10 -0.58
CA LEU A 247 4.84 1.45 -0.98
C LEU A 247 4.04 2.14 0.13
N SER A 248 4.39 3.38 0.47
CA SER A 248 3.47 4.24 1.23
C SER A 248 2.18 4.47 0.43
N SER A 249 1.06 4.69 1.13
CA SER A 249 -0.24 4.95 0.52
C SER A 249 -0.95 6.12 1.19
N HIS A 250 -2.09 6.53 0.65
CA HIS A 250 -2.91 7.62 1.19
C HIS A 250 -3.25 7.48 2.69
N LEU A 251 -3.47 6.25 3.16
CA LEU A 251 -3.92 5.94 4.52
C LEU A 251 -2.92 5.13 5.36
N GLN A 252 -1.76 4.77 4.79
CA GLN A 252 -0.79 3.90 5.46
C GLN A 252 0.64 4.31 5.15
N ASP A 253 1.43 4.55 6.20
CA ASP A 253 2.87 4.74 6.13
C ASP A 253 3.58 3.41 5.85
N LEU A 254 4.59 3.43 4.99
CA LEU A 254 5.38 2.26 4.62
C LEU A 254 5.89 1.47 5.84
N ALA A 255 6.44 2.16 6.85
CA ALA A 255 6.93 1.51 8.08
C ALA A 255 5.86 0.70 8.85
N THR A 256 4.58 0.90 8.54
CA THR A 256 3.44 0.25 9.23
C THR A 256 2.84 -0.94 8.49
N ILE A 257 3.34 -1.33 7.31
CA ILE A 257 2.78 -2.42 6.50
C ILE A 257 2.87 -3.78 7.19
N VAL A 258 4.02 -4.11 7.79
CA VAL A 258 4.24 -5.31 8.59
C VAL A 258 3.54 -5.20 9.94
N ARG A 259 2.96 -6.29 10.46
CA ARG A 259 2.32 -6.31 11.79
C ARG A 259 3.30 -5.97 12.91
N LYS A 260 2.82 -5.27 13.94
CA LYS A 260 3.65 -4.76 15.05
C LYS A 260 4.52 -5.82 15.73
N ALA A 261 4.02 -7.05 15.88
CA ALA A 261 4.73 -8.16 16.52
C ALA A 261 5.99 -8.59 15.74
N ASP A 262 5.96 -8.51 14.41
CA ASP A 262 7.02 -9.06 13.56
C ASP A 262 8.11 -8.02 13.23
N ARG A 263 8.00 -6.78 13.75
CA ARG A 263 8.82 -5.66 13.28
C ARG A 263 10.24 -5.63 13.81
N THR A 264 10.45 -6.11 15.03
CA THR A 264 11.73 -6.03 15.74
C THR A 264 12.53 -7.32 15.64
N ASP A 265 11.83 -8.47 15.68
CA ASP A 265 12.45 -9.76 15.98
C ASP A 265 12.61 -10.64 14.73
N MET A 266 11.94 -10.30 13.62
CA MET A 266 12.08 -11.00 12.34
C MET A 266 13.03 -10.23 11.39
N PRO A 267 14.10 -10.87 10.88
CA PRO A 267 14.93 -10.27 9.82
C PRO A 267 14.14 -10.16 8.51
N VAL A 268 14.59 -9.26 7.65
CA VAL A 268 14.06 -9.14 6.28
C VAL A 268 15.02 -9.83 5.33
N VAL A 269 14.52 -10.79 4.57
CA VAL A 269 15.30 -11.69 3.72
C VAL A 269 14.90 -11.56 2.25
N ASN A 270 15.77 -11.93 1.31
CA ASN A 270 15.38 -12.09 -0.09
C ASN A 270 14.64 -13.42 -0.32
N LEU A 271 14.22 -13.70 -1.57
CA LEU A 271 13.49 -14.93 -1.93
C LEU A 271 14.23 -16.25 -1.60
N ARG A 272 15.55 -16.23 -1.38
CA ARG A 272 16.37 -17.41 -1.03
C ARG A 272 16.68 -17.52 0.48
N GLY A 273 16.12 -16.65 1.31
CA GLY A 273 16.37 -16.63 2.75
C GLY A 273 17.70 -15.99 3.15
N GLU A 274 18.33 -15.21 2.25
CA GLU A 274 19.55 -14.44 2.53
C GLU A 274 19.15 -13.11 3.20
N VAL A 275 19.78 -12.76 4.32
CA VAL A 275 19.40 -11.59 5.14
C VAL A 275 19.81 -10.28 4.47
N LEU A 276 18.82 -9.46 4.12
CA LEU A 276 19.01 -8.09 3.60
C LEU A 276 19.06 -7.06 4.74
N PHE A 277 18.21 -7.22 5.76
CA PHE A 277 18.14 -6.36 6.93
C PHE A 277 17.95 -7.16 8.22
N SER A 278 18.57 -6.70 9.31
CA SER A 278 18.47 -7.33 10.63
C SER A 278 17.06 -7.36 11.21
N SER A 279 16.20 -6.39 10.87
CA SER A 279 14.79 -6.38 11.22
C SER A 279 14.01 -5.45 10.29
N TRP A 280 12.68 -5.51 10.33
CA TRP A 280 11.85 -4.54 9.60
C TRP A 280 12.11 -3.10 10.07
N MET A 281 12.36 -2.86 11.37
CA MET A 281 12.60 -1.50 11.88
C MET A 281 13.99 -0.94 11.52
N SER A 282 15.00 -1.77 11.25
CA SER A 282 16.33 -1.22 10.88
C SER A 282 16.33 -0.51 9.53
N ILE A 283 15.41 -0.89 8.61
CA ILE A 283 15.13 -0.17 7.36
C ILE A 283 14.74 1.30 7.61
N PHE A 284 13.97 1.56 8.68
CA PHE A 284 13.35 2.85 8.98
C PHE A 284 14.08 3.66 10.08
N SER A 285 15.32 3.29 10.38
CA SER A 285 16.19 3.96 11.36
C SER A 285 16.58 5.41 10.99
N GLY A 286 16.16 5.90 9.82
CA GLY A 286 16.52 7.22 9.29
C GLY A 286 17.78 7.23 8.41
N ASN A 287 18.59 6.15 8.44
CA ASN A 287 19.79 6.02 7.61
C ASN A 287 19.50 5.78 6.11
N GLY A 288 18.22 5.65 5.73
CA GLY A 288 17.78 5.38 4.36
C GLY A 288 17.70 3.89 4.02
N GLY A 289 17.60 3.00 5.00
CA GLY A 289 17.52 1.56 4.82
C GLY A 289 18.79 1.01 4.18
N THR A 290 19.92 1.15 4.87
CA THR A 290 21.23 0.69 4.37
C THR A 290 21.29 -0.83 4.30
N PHE A 291 21.71 -1.38 3.16
CA PHE A 291 21.95 -2.81 2.93
C PHE A 291 23.22 -3.03 2.10
N ASN A 292 23.68 -4.28 2.03
CA ASN A 292 24.80 -4.65 1.16
C ASN A 292 24.31 -4.78 -0.30
N PRO A 293 24.71 -3.90 -1.24
CA PRO A 293 24.23 -3.93 -2.63
C PRO A 293 24.75 -5.13 -3.43
N SER A 294 25.71 -5.89 -2.90
CA SER A 294 26.17 -7.16 -3.48
C SER A 294 25.24 -8.35 -3.18
N LEU A 295 24.25 -8.18 -2.29
CA LEU A 295 23.23 -9.21 -2.04
C LEU A 295 22.12 -9.11 -3.11
N PRO A 296 21.80 -10.21 -3.81
CA PRO A 296 20.76 -10.21 -4.84
C PRO A 296 19.37 -9.86 -4.30
N VAL A 297 18.60 -9.11 -5.09
CA VAL A 297 17.18 -8.83 -4.84
C VAL A 297 16.38 -9.55 -5.89
N TYR A 298 15.86 -10.73 -5.55
CA TYR A 298 15.12 -11.57 -6.49
C TYR A 298 13.70 -11.04 -6.72
N SER A 299 13.24 -11.17 -7.96
CA SER A 299 11.83 -11.14 -8.34
C SER A 299 11.16 -12.49 -8.08
N PHE A 300 9.82 -12.56 -8.08
CA PHE A 300 9.09 -13.80 -7.79
C PHE A 300 9.47 -14.96 -8.71
N ASP A 301 9.74 -14.71 -10.00
CA ASP A 301 10.21 -15.73 -10.95
C ASP A 301 11.70 -16.14 -10.79
N GLY A 302 12.39 -15.58 -9.79
CA GLY A 302 13.74 -15.99 -9.39
C GLY A 302 14.89 -15.22 -10.07
N ARG A 303 14.60 -14.25 -10.94
CA ARG A 303 15.63 -13.37 -11.55
C ARG A 303 16.13 -12.32 -10.55
N ASP A 304 17.44 -12.13 -10.47
CA ASP A 304 18.06 -11.06 -9.68
C ASP A 304 17.88 -9.72 -10.37
N VAL A 305 17.09 -8.84 -9.76
CA VAL A 305 16.77 -7.52 -10.29
C VAL A 305 17.99 -6.60 -10.37
N MET A 306 19.03 -6.83 -9.56
CA MET A 306 20.25 -6.03 -9.59
C MET A 306 21.06 -6.22 -10.89
N THR A 307 21.06 -7.43 -11.45
CA THR A 307 21.82 -7.78 -12.66
C THR A 307 20.96 -7.95 -13.92
N ASP A 308 19.70 -8.38 -13.80
CA ASP A 308 18.84 -8.70 -14.95
C ASP A 308 18.46 -7.47 -15.81
N PRO A 309 18.56 -7.56 -17.16
CA PRO A 309 18.34 -6.42 -18.05
C PRO A 309 16.87 -5.97 -18.15
N ALA A 310 15.88 -6.76 -17.71
CA ALA A 310 14.47 -6.37 -17.73
C ALA A 310 14.15 -5.19 -16.77
N TRP A 311 15.05 -4.90 -15.81
CA TRP A 311 15.04 -3.68 -15.00
C TRP A 311 16.26 -2.83 -15.36
N PRO A 312 16.21 -2.01 -16.44
CA PRO A 312 17.34 -1.18 -16.83
C PRO A 312 17.65 -0.10 -15.78
N GLU A 313 16.60 0.46 -15.16
CA GLU A 313 16.71 1.42 -14.06
C GLU A 313 16.60 0.68 -12.73
N LYS A 314 17.72 0.53 -12.01
CA LYS A 314 17.79 -0.14 -10.69
C LYS A 314 17.26 0.74 -9.54
N LEU A 315 16.15 1.44 -9.79
CA LEU A 315 15.45 2.24 -8.80
C LEU A 315 14.22 1.49 -8.29
N VAL A 316 13.94 1.61 -7.00
CA VAL A 316 12.73 1.08 -6.34
C VAL A 316 11.77 2.23 -6.01
N TRP A 317 10.50 2.13 -6.39
CA TRP A 317 9.44 3.00 -5.88
C TRP A 317 9.18 2.71 -4.39
N HIS A 318 8.99 3.76 -3.57
CA HIS A 318 8.60 3.61 -2.15
C HIS A 318 7.69 4.73 -1.60
N GLY A 319 7.72 5.92 -2.20
CA GLY A 319 6.82 7.04 -1.84
C GLY A 319 6.96 7.57 -0.40
N SER A 320 8.13 7.37 0.22
CA SER A 320 8.32 7.52 1.67
C SER A 320 9.59 8.29 2.05
N SER A 321 9.61 8.89 3.24
CA SER A 321 10.84 9.40 3.85
C SER A 321 11.79 8.27 4.30
N THR A 322 13.00 8.62 4.74
CA THR A 322 13.98 7.65 5.27
C THR A 322 13.56 6.93 6.56
N VAL A 323 12.48 7.41 7.21
CA VAL A 323 11.83 6.77 8.37
C VAL A 323 10.49 6.10 8.00
N GLY A 324 10.19 5.96 6.70
CA GLY A 324 9.03 5.23 6.20
C GLY A 324 7.68 5.93 6.36
N VAL A 325 7.68 7.25 6.59
CA VAL A 325 6.45 8.07 6.60
C VAL A 325 6.11 8.49 5.16
N ARG A 326 4.83 8.45 4.80
CA ARG A 326 4.34 8.76 3.45
C ARG A 326 4.65 10.20 3.03
N LEU A 327 5.12 10.37 1.79
CA LEU A 327 5.32 11.68 1.17
C LEU A 327 4.17 11.95 0.20
N THR A 328 3.14 12.67 0.66
CA THR A 328 1.91 12.90 -0.11
C THR A 328 2.10 13.72 -1.39
N ALA A 329 3.20 14.46 -1.51
CA ALA A 329 3.60 15.12 -2.76
C ALA A 329 4.33 14.16 -3.73
N ASN A 330 5.04 13.15 -3.21
CA ASN A 330 6.00 12.33 -3.97
C ASN A 330 5.60 10.85 -3.91
N TYR A 331 4.36 10.53 -4.29
CA TYR A 331 3.84 9.15 -4.35
C TYR A 331 2.88 8.90 -5.53
N CYS A 332 3.08 9.61 -6.65
CA CYS A 332 2.28 9.46 -7.88
C CYS A 332 0.76 9.50 -7.63
N GLU A 333 0.28 10.48 -6.86
CA GLU A 333 -1.13 10.64 -6.46
C GLU A 333 -1.74 9.39 -5.78
N ALA A 334 -0.95 8.82 -4.86
CA ALA A 334 -1.16 7.51 -4.25
C ALA A 334 -1.24 6.37 -5.28
N TRP A 335 -0.27 6.39 -6.20
CA TRP A 335 -0.02 5.42 -7.28
C TRP A 335 -1.14 5.29 -8.33
N ARG A 336 -1.72 6.43 -8.74
CA ARG A 336 -2.81 6.50 -9.71
C ARG A 336 -2.47 7.19 -11.03
N THR A 337 -1.33 7.89 -11.11
CA THR A 337 -0.91 8.61 -12.32
C THR A 337 0.45 8.14 -12.79
N GLY A 338 0.60 8.08 -14.12
CA GLY A 338 1.83 7.80 -14.85
C GLY A 338 2.34 9.03 -15.62
N ASP A 339 1.90 10.23 -15.23
CA ASP A 339 2.31 11.50 -15.83
C ASP A 339 3.81 11.77 -15.64
N SER A 340 4.44 12.47 -16.58
CA SER A 340 5.83 12.92 -16.50
C SER A 340 6.02 14.16 -15.62
N ALA A 341 4.98 14.98 -15.43
CA ALA A 341 5.00 16.16 -14.56
C ALA A 341 4.84 15.81 -13.07
N VAL A 342 4.16 14.70 -12.75
CA VAL A 342 4.00 14.21 -11.38
C VAL A 342 5.19 13.34 -10.98
N THR A 343 5.59 13.39 -9.70
CA THR A 343 6.73 12.61 -9.20
C THR A 343 6.35 11.61 -8.10
N GLY A 344 7.15 10.56 -8.02
CA GLY A 344 7.18 9.60 -6.92
C GLY A 344 8.55 9.61 -6.24
N GLN A 345 8.60 9.16 -4.99
CA GLN A 345 9.85 8.93 -4.28
C GLN A 345 10.40 7.53 -4.59
N ALA A 346 11.64 7.48 -5.07
CA ALA A 346 12.35 6.26 -5.43
C ALA A 346 13.78 6.21 -4.86
N ALA A 347 14.31 5.01 -4.69
CA ALA A 347 15.64 4.73 -4.16
C ALA A 347 16.52 4.00 -5.19
N LEU A 348 17.74 4.48 -5.43
CA LEU A 348 18.70 3.86 -6.35
C LEU A 348 19.47 2.74 -5.62
N LEU A 349 19.20 1.48 -5.95
CA LEU A 349 19.68 0.34 -5.17
C LEU A 349 21.21 0.19 -5.18
N GLN A 350 21.93 0.60 -6.24
CA GLN A 350 23.40 0.57 -6.25
C GLN A 350 24.04 1.47 -5.17
N THR A 351 23.29 2.40 -4.57
CA THR A 351 23.78 3.21 -3.45
C THR A 351 23.76 2.47 -2.10
N GLY A 352 23.30 1.21 -2.08
CA GLY A 352 23.13 0.43 -0.86
C GLY A 352 22.04 0.98 0.06
N ARG A 353 21.06 1.72 -0.47
CA ARG A 353 19.96 2.35 0.30
C ARG A 353 18.60 2.03 -0.30
N LEU A 354 17.72 1.41 0.48
CA LEU A 354 16.36 1.03 0.08
C LEU A 354 15.36 2.21 0.15
N LEU A 355 15.64 3.23 0.97
CA LEU A 355 14.84 4.45 1.13
C LEU A 355 15.64 5.71 0.75
N GLY A 356 16.57 5.59 -0.20
CA GLY A 356 17.23 6.74 -0.82
C GLY A 356 16.19 7.74 -1.37
N GLN A 357 16.47 9.03 -1.27
CA GLN A 357 15.49 10.09 -1.52
C GLN A 357 15.66 10.71 -2.93
N HIS A 358 15.26 9.97 -3.98
CA HIS A 358 15.26 10.48 -5.36
C HIS A 358 13.83 10.71 -5.84
N ALA A 359 13.45 11.96 -6.13
CA ALA A 359 12.20 12.25 -6.83
C ALA A 359 12.33 11.86 -8.30
N ARG A 360 11.37 11.10 -8.84
CA ARG A 360 11.38 10.60 -10.23
C ARG A 360 10.02 10.78 -10.89
N PRO A 361 9.95 11.10 -12.20
CA PRO A 361 8.70 11.19 -12.94
C PRO A 361 7.90 9.88 -12.90
N CYS A 362 6.59 9.95 -12.66
CA CYS A 362 5.73 8.77 -12.55
C CYS A 362 5.58 8.00 -13.87
N ALA A 363 5.93 8.61 -15.00
CA ALA A 363 6.05 7.96 -16.30
C ALA A 363 7.21 6.94 -16.42
N ARG A 364 8.19 6.96 -15.50
CA ARG A 364 9.33 6.02 -15.50
C ARG A 364 8.93 4.65 -14.98
N HIS A 365 9.53 3.59 -15.51
CA HIS A 365 9.32 2.24 -15.01
C HIS A 365 10.42 1.91 -14.01
N HIS A 366 10.04 1.65 -12.77
CA HIS A 366 10.96 1.32 -11.68
C HIS A 366 10.54 0.01 -11.00
N ILE A 367 11.45 -0.58 -10.24
CA ILE A 367 11.22 -1.78 -9.45
C ILE A 367 10.12 -1.49 -8.43
N VAL A 368 9.20 -2.43 -8.26
CA VAL A 368 8.24 -2.44 -7.14
C VAL A 368 8.51 -3.70 -6.34
N LEU A 369 8.78 -3.51 -5.05
CA LEU A 369 9.00 -4.61 -4.11
C LEU A 369 7.70 -4.97 -3.41
N CYS A 370 7.64 -6.21 -2.95
CA CYS A 370 6.56 -6.83 -2.22
C CYS A 370 7.14 -7.40 -0.93
N VAL A 371 6.52 -7.13 0.21
CA VAL A 371 6.92 -7.64 1.51
C VAL A 371 5.85 -8.56 2.09
N GLU A 372 6.28 -9.66 2.69
CA GLU A 372 5.45 -10.48 3.56
C GLU A 372 4.99 -9.64 4.78
N ASN A 373 3.67 -9.43 4.94
CA ASN A 373 3.16 -8.53 5.97
C ASN A 373 3.01 -9.16 7.37
N THR A 374 3.19 -10.49 7.45
CA THR A 374 3.15 -11.30 8.65
C THR A 374 4.06 -12.50 8.51
N TYR A 375 4.90 -12.78 9.50
CA TYR A 375 5.61 -14.06 9.54
C TYR A 375 4.67 -15.17 10.03
N VAL A 376 4.45 -16.19 9.20
CA VAL A 376 3.71 -17.40 9.59
C VAL A 376 4.70 -18.54 9.82
N GLY A 377 5.45 -18.45 10.92
CA GLY A 377 6.28 -19.56 11.36
C GLY A 377 5.43 -20.78 11.73
N SER A 378 5.85 -21.97 11.29
CA SER A 378 5.25 -23.24 11.73
C SER A 378 5.18 -23.26 13.25
N THR A 379 3.96 -23.24 13.79
CA THR A 379 3.71 -23.32 15.22
C THR A 379 4.38 -24.56 15.78
N ARG A 380 5.35 -24.38 16.69
CA ARG A 380 5.82 -25.49 17.53
C ARG A 380 4.59 -26.08 18.23
N PRO A 381 4.35 -27.40 18.17
CA PRO A 381 3.33 -28.01 19.00
C PRO A 381 3.66 -27.72 20.47
N GLY A 382 2.62 -27.47 21.26
CA GLY A 382 2.76 -26.78 22.54
C GLY A 382 3.68 -27.46 23.55
N ARG A 383 4.27 -26.66 24.43
CA ARG A 383 4.56 -27.14 25.79
C ARG A 383 3.25 -27.07 26.57
N GLY A 384 2.77 -28.24 27.00
CA GLY A 384 1.73 -28.34 28.02
C GLY A 384 2.29 -28.20 29.42
#